data_AF-A0A0M8ZR97-F1
#
_entry.id   AF-A0A0M8ZR97-F1
#
_cell.length_a   1.000
_cell.length_b   1.000
_cell.length_c   1.000
_cell.angle_alpha   90.00
_cell.angle_beta   90.00
_cell.angle_gamma   90.00
#
_symmetry.space_group_name_H-M   'P 1'
#
loop_
_entity.id
_entity.type
_entity.pdbx_description
1 polymer ?
#
loop_
_entity_poly.entity_id
_entity_poly.type
_entity_poly.pdbx_seq_one_letter_code
_entity_poly.pdbx_strand_id
1 'polypeptide(L)'
;VSLYIFNHRIIKYIVLHKGGKDVSIVTNNLFKNVDTITVPLEKVKTTVARDQMKNFLPLKIQGKMFFYLVDGQGKFFNEQLFDYTVGKAKAW
;
A
#
# COMPACT_ATOMS: atom_id res chain seq x y z
N VAL A 1 -18.09 15.05 -1.06
CA VAL A 1 -18.05 13.61 -1.41
C VAL A 1 -16.75 13.23 -2.12
N SER A 2 -16.30 13.95 -3.14
CA SER A 2 -15.11 13.58 -3.93
C SER A 2 -13.78 13.61 -3.16
N LEU A 3 -13.46 14.68 -2.42
CA LEU A 3 -12.23 14.81 -1.60
C LEU A 3 -12.09 13.70 -0.54
N TYR A 4 -13.21 13.26 0.02
CA TYR A 4 -13.27 12.19 1.01
C TYR A 4 -12.73 10.88 0.42
N ILE A 5 -13.23 10.46 -0.75
CA ILE A 5 -12.84 9.21 -1.42
C ILE A 5 -11.34 9.20 -1.74
N PHE A 6 -10.74 10.34 -2.06
CA PHE A 6 -9.30 10.43 -2.34
C PHE A 6 -8.44 10.32 -1.08
N ASN A 7 -8.88 10.87 0.06
CA ASN A 7 -8.10 10.82 1.31
C ASN A 7 -7.93 9.38 1.83
N HIS A 8 -8.98 8.54 1.75
CA HIS A 8 -8.92 7.12 2.15
C HIS A 8 -7.99 6.25 1.30
N ARG A 9 -7.37 6.80 0.25
CA ARG A 9 -6.45 6.06 -0.62
C ARG A 9 -4.98 6.32 -0.29
N ILE A 10 -4.67 7.35 0.48
CA ILE A 10 -3.31 7.61 0.93
C ILE A 10 -2.98 6.67 2.07
N ILE A 11 -1.95 5.85 1.85
CA ILE A 11 -1.48 4.87 2.81
C ILE A 11 -0.65 5.58 3.87
N LYS A 12 -1.03 5.36 5.13
CA LYS A 12 -0.30 5.80 6.31
C LYS A 12 0.71 4.75 6.77
N TYR A 13 0.29 3.48 6.80
CA TYR A 13 1.17 2.36 7.18
C TYR A 13 0.93 1.15 6.30
N ILE A 14 2.02 0.43 6.03
CA ILE A 14 2.02 -0.92 5.51
C ILE A 14 2.65 -1.80 6.57
N VAL A 15 1.89 -2.79 7.04
CA VAL A 15 2.37 -3.73 8.04
C VAL A 15 2.40 -5.10 7.39
N LEU A 16 3.60 -5.61 7.16
CA LEU A 16 3.81 -7.00 6.73
C LEU A 16 3.73 -7.90 7.96
N HIS A 17 2.83 -8.88 7.95
CA HIS A 17 2.64 -9.78 9.08
C HIS A 17 3.73 -10.85 9.11
N LYS A 18 4.01 -11.38 10.31
CA LYS A 18 5.01 -12.44 10.49
C LYS A 18 4.67 -13.65 9.60
N GLY A 19 5.67 -14.18 8.91
CA GLY A 19 5.52 -15.26 7.96
C GLY A 19 5.14 -14.84 6.54
N GLY A 20 4.96 -13.54 6.28
CA GLY A 20 4.82 -12.99 4.92
C GLY A 20 3.54 -13.42 4.18
N LYS A 21 2.54 -13.94 4.91
CA LYS A 21 1.28 -14.40 4.33
C LYS A 21 0.29 -13.27 4.10
N ASP A 22 0.23 -12.33 5.05
CA ASP A 22 -0.74 -11.25 5.05
C ASP A 22 -0.06 -9.88 5.17
N VAL A 23 -0.74 -8.86 4.67
CA VAL A 23 -0.35 -7.47 4.76
C VAL A 23 -1.55 -6.64 5.19
N SER A 24 -1.35 -5.74 6.17
CA SER A 24 -2.31 -4.71 6.51
C SER A 24 -1.94 -3.39 5.84
N ILE A 25 -2.91 -2.82 5.15
CA ILE A 25 -2.85 -1.49 4.56
C ILE A 25 -3.70 -0.59 5.43
N VAL A 26 -3.05 0.40 6.03
CA VAL A 26 -3.68 1.39 6.90
C VAL A 26 -3.73 2.71 6.17
N THR A 27 -4.91 3.27 5.98
CA THR A 27 -5.07 4.55 5.27
C THR A 27 -5.41 5.68 6.23
N ASN A 28 -5.14 6.91 5.80
CA ASN A 28 -5.60 8.09 6.52
C ASN A 28 -7.12 8.21 6.40
N ASN A 29 -7.76 8.60 7.50
CA ASN A 29 -9.17 8.95 7.53
C ASN A 29 -9.31 10.29 8.25
N LEU A 30 -10.10 11.19 7.67
CA LEU A 30 -10.38 12.51 8.22
C LEU A 30 -11.17 12.45 9.55
N PHE A 31 -11.89 11.35 9.83
CA PHE A 31 -12.75 11.21 11.01
C PHE A 31 -12.18 10.28 12.10
N LYS A 32 -10.86 10.25 12.28
CA LYS A 32 -10.14 9.49 13.35
C LYS A 32 -10.33 7.96 13.35
N ASN A 33 -11.17 7.40 12.49
CA ASN A 33 -11.32 5.95 12.31
C ASN A 33 -10.25 5.43 11.37
N VAL A 34 -9.26 4.72 11.91
CA VAL A 34 -8.19 4.12 11.10
C VAL A 34 -8.78 3.00 10.25
N ASP A 35 -8.89 3.21 8.93
CA ASP A 35 -9.33 2.16 8.02
C ASP A 35 -8.17 1.20 7.78
N THR A 36 -8.26 0.01 8.37
CA THR A 36 -7.29 -1.07 8.20
C THR A 36 -7.87 -2.15 7.30
N ILE A 37 -7.16 -2.48 6.24
CA ILE A 37 -7.50 -3.56 5.33
C ILE A 37 -6.40 -4.61 5.41
N THR A 38 -6.71 -5.79 5.95
CA THR A 38 -5.79 -6.93 5.96
C THR A 38 -6.17 -7.88 4.84
N VAL A 39 -5.19 -8.21 4.00
CA VAL A 39 -5.36 -9.12 2.85
C VAL A 39 -4.14 -10.03 2.71
N PRO A 40 -4.29 -11.19 2.05
CA PRO A 40 -3.14 -12.00 1.66
C PRO A 40 -2.17 -11.19 0.80
N LEU A 41 -0.86 -11.36 1.03
CA LEU A 41 0.21 -10.65 0.32
C LEU A 41 0.12 -10.86 -1.19
N GLU A 42 -0.29 -12.05 -1.61
CA GLU A 42 -0.54 -12.37 -3.02
C GLU A 42 -1.62 -11.49 -3.65
N LYS A 43 -2.59 -10.97 -2.88
CA LYS A 43 -3.64 -10.09 -3.41
C LYS A 43 -3.22 -8.64 -3.53
N VAL A 44 -1.95 -8.34 -3.25
CA VAL A 44 -1.38 -6.99 -3.33
C VAL A 44 -0.26 -6.97 -4.36
N LYS A 45 -0.33 -5.99 -5.27
CA LYS A 45 0.72 -5.73 -6.27
C LYS A 45 1.02 -4.26 -6.35
N THR A 46 2.26 -3.93 -6.70
CA THR A 46 2.60 -2.63 -7.27
C THR A 46 2.94 -2.78 -8.75
N THR A 47 2.65 -1.75 -9.53
CA THR A 47 2.92 -1.71 -10.98
C THR A 47 4.28 -1.09 -11.31
N VAL A 48 4.95 -0.49 -10.33
CA VAL A 48 6.24 0.19 -10.46
C VAL A 48 7.09 -0.24 -9.27
N ALA A 49 8.38 -0.49 -9.48
CA ALA A 49 9.28 -0.79 -8.38
C ALA A 49 9.54 0.47 -7.53
N ARG A 50 9.84 0.29 -6.23
CA ARG A 50 10.02 1.42 -5.31
C ARG A 50 11.12 2.39 -5.78
N ASP A 51 12.23 1.88 -6.30
CA ASP A 51 13.34 2.69 -6.83
C ASP A 51 13.00 3.47 -8.11
N GLN A 52 11.93 3.08 -8.81
CA GLN A 52 11.43 3.73 -10.02
C GLN A 52 10.29 4.73 -9.73
N MET A 53 9.82 4.83 -8.49
CA MET A 53 8.74 5.75 -8.13
C MET A 53 9.23 7.20 -8.14
N LYS A 54 8.39 8.13 -8.62
CA LYS A 54 8.70 9.57 -8.55
C LYS A 54 8.23 10.20 -7.24
N ASN A 55 6.90 10.20 -7.04
CA ASN A 55 6.26 10.83 -5.89
C ASN A 55 5.44 9.84 -5.06
N PHE A 56 4.69 8.96 -5.75
CA PHE A 56 3.80 7.99 -5.12
C PHE A 56 4.00 6.61 -5.71
N LEU A 57 3.89 5.58 -4.87
CA LEU A 57 3.92 4.18 -5.27
C LEU A 57 2.47 3.68 -5.36
N PRO A 58 1.97 3.35 -6.55
CA PRO A 58 0.63 2.80 -6.70
C PRO A 58 0.60 1.35 -6.21
N LEU A 59 -0.26 1.07 -5.24
CA LEU A 59 -0.58 -0.26 -4.75
C LEU A 59 -2.00 -0.66 -5.18
N LYS A 60 -2.10 -1.78 -5.88
CA LYS A 60 -3.37 -2.40 -6.26
C LYS A 60 -3.68 -3.54 -5.31
N ILE A 61 -4.90 -3.54 -4.79
CA ILE A 61 -5.48 -4.66 -4.05
C ILE A 61 -6.47 -5.37 -4.98
N GLN A 62 -6.38 -6.70 -5.09
CA GLN A 62 -7.32 -7.50 -5.87
C GLN A 62 -8.76 -7.27 -5.38
N GLY A 63 -9.71 -7.11 -6.32
CA GLY A 63 -11.12 -6.81 -6.00
C GLY A 63 -11.41 -5.35 -5.61
N LYS A 64 -10.41 -4.46 -5.53
CA LYS A 64 -10.62 -3.01 -5.35
C LYS A 64 -10.47 -2.28 -6.68
N MET A 65 -11.43 -1.41 -7.00
CA MET A 65 -11.43 -0.69 -8.29
C MET A 65 -10.23 0.26 -8.44
N PHE A 66 -9.90 1.01 -7.39
CA PHE A 66 -8.83 2.03 -7.43
C PHE A 66 -7.53 1.56 -6.77
N PHE A 67 -6.44 2.25 -7.12
CA PHE A 67 -5.16 2.11 -6.44
C PHE A 67 -5.17 2.83 -5.09
N TYR A 68 -4.30 2.38 -4.20
CA TYR A 68 -3.86 3.09 -3.01
C TYR A 68 -2.48 3.69 -3.28
N LEU A 69 -2.15 4.79 -2.63
CA LEU A 69 -0.94 5.54 -2.89
C LEU A 69 -0.06 5.53 -1.64
N VAL A 70 1.16 5.00 -1.78
CA VAL A 70 2.21 5.20 -0.77
C VAL A 70 2.96 6.47 -1.11
N ASP A 71 3.14 7.35 -0.12
CA ASP A 71 3.98 8.53 -0.27
C ASP A 71 5.46 8.14 -0.33
N GLY A 72 6.17 8.57 -1.37
CA GLY A 72 7.60 8.33 -1.55
C GLY A 72 8.49 9.07 -0.57
N GLN A 73 7.98 10.14 0.04
CA GLN A 73 8.69 10.84 1.12
C GLN A 73 8.53 10.14 2.47
N GLY A 74 7.71 9.07 2.54
CA GLY A 74 7.54 8.24 3.71
C GLY A 74 8.79 7.41 4.05
N LYS A 75 8.83 6.89 5.28
CA LYS A 75 9.94 6.04 5.74
C LYS A 75 9.64 4.56 5.53
N PHE A 76 10.58 3.86 4.89
CA PHE A 76 10.58 2.41 4.76
C PHE A 76 11.56 1.80 5.78
N PHE A 77 11.05 1.18 6.85
CA PHE A 77 11.90 0.67 7.94
C PHE A 77 12.72 -0.57 7.55
N ASN A 78 12.24 -1.39 6.60
CA ASN A 78 12.92 -2.57 6.08
C ASN A 78 12.79 -2.60 4.56
N GLU A 79 13.55 -1.75 3.89
CA GLU A 79 13.48 -1.54 2.44
C GLU A 79 13.63 -2.83 1.64
N GLN A 80 14.67 -3.63 1.91
CA GLN A 80 14.88 -4.89 1.19
C GLN A 80 13.71 -5.87 1.37
N LEU A 81 13.21 -6.03 2.59
CA LEU A 81 12.06 -6.90 2.85
C LEU A 81 10.82 -6.41 2.11
N PHE A 82 10.58 -5.09 2.12
CA PHE A 82 9.51 -4.48 1.35
C PHE A 82 9.67 -4.76 -0.15
N ASP A 83 10.86 -4.52 -0.70
CA ASP A 83 11.18 -4.69 -2.13
C ASP A 83 11.07 -6.15 -2.58
N TYR A 84 11.36 -7.13 -1.71
CA TYR A 84 11.15 -8.55 -1.99
C TYR A 84 9.69 -9.02 -1.85
N THR A 85 8.82 -8.24 -1.19
CA THR A 85 7.44 -8.65 -0.86
C THR A 85 6.40 -7.76 -1.54
N VAL A 86 6.01 -6.66 -0.89
CA VAL A 86 4.95 -5.73 -1.31
C VAL A 86 5.40 -4.83 -2.46
N GLY A 87 6.64 -4.33 -2.39
CA GLY A 87 7.26 -3.43 -3.36
C GLY A 87 7.77 -4.11 -4.63
N LYS A 88 7.72 -5.45 -4.69
CA LYS A 88 8.08 -6.20 -5.89
C LYS A 88 7.03 -5.96 -6.98
N ALA A 89 7.44 -5.36 -8.09
CA ALA A 89 6.57 -5.22 -9.25
C ALA A 89 6.11 -6.59 -9.75
N LYS A 90 4.81 -6.76 -9.93
CA LYS A 90 4.19 -8.00 -10.42
C LYS A 90 3.20 -7.65 -11.52
N ALA A 91 3.34 -8.28 -12.69
CA ALA A 91 2.30 -8.27 -13.70
C ALA A 91 1.17 -9.20 -13.24
N TRP A 92 -0.07 -8.70 -13.32
CA TRP A 92 -1.28 -9.53 -13.28
C TRP A 92 -2.17 -9.05 -14.39
#